data_AF-A0A2V8LHY7-F1
#
_entry.id   AF-A0A2V8LHY7-F1
#
_cell.length_a   1.000
_cell.length_b   1.000
_cell.length_c   1.000
_cell.angle_alpha   90.00
_cell.angle_beta   90.00
_cell.angle_gamma   90.00
#
_symmetry.space_group_name_H-M   'P 1'
#
loop_
_entity.id
_entity.type
_entity.pdbx_description
1 polymer ?
#
loop_
_entity_poly.entity_id
_entity_poly.type
_entity_poly.pdbx_seq_one_letter_code
_entity_poly.pdbx_strand_id
1 'polypeptide(L)'
;MVRIDASEYLYNVVRHLKGHSLGTVEEIVDFFRSIPRNRHLQIEERIIPDLHDALFDRDAAVRLNVVEILALLGRVESVRFLEQLSESEDEGTLIPAAVTKAIDGCRNAKSEDIRNQLPAAREILNADVVDCLIRLKRTDSQVHRRNFVRAVFAAIEGFVSVMKAEIIEQSYAGRFALSRSEKAVLLEEAYDLNDTGNARVRPFFLPTAKNVRFVFALFARVHELSTNADYSGHGWKSFRQALDVRNRITHPKASADLSVSKSEIVFTEQAYVWFLDATFSLNPDGKDEISGLFNQARQFNQIVEV
;
A
#
# COMPACT_ATOMS: atom_id res chain seq x y z
N MET A 1 5.45 34.76 37.49
CA MET A 1 5.65 33.48 36.76
C MET A 1 5.24 33.76 35.33
N VAL A 2 6.20 33.85 34.41
CA VAL A 2 6.00 34.35 33.04
C VAL A 2 5.24 33.29 32.23
N ARG A 3 4.10 33.67 31.62
CA ARG A 3 3.40 32.82 30.64
C ARG A 3 4.27 32.78 29.39
N ILE A 4 4.76 31.60 29.05
CA ILE A 4 5.40 31.35 27.75
C ILE A 4 4.27 30.98 26.79
N ASP A 5 4.19 31.70 25.68
CA ASP A 5 3.19 31.49 24.63
C ASP A 5 3.41 30.12 23.96
N ALA A 6 2.34 29.44 23.59
CA ALA A 6 2.32 28.18 22.86
C ALA A 6 3.22 28.20 21.61
N SER A 7 3.13 29.31 20.89
CA SER A 7 3.98 29.58 19.73
C SER A 7 5.43 29.75 20.13
N GLU A 8 5.74 30.31 21.30
CA GLU A 8 7.10 30.51 21.80
C GLU A 8 7.76 29.18 22.25
N TYR A 9 7.01 28.21 22.75
CA TYR A 9 7.54 26.87 23.09
C TYR A 9 7.88 26.03 21.83
N LEU A 10 6.95 25.94 20.87
CA LEU A 10 7.21 25.31 19.57
C LEU A 10 8.31 26.04 18.80
N TYR A 11 8.32 27.38 18.87
CA TYR A 11 9.40 28.22 18.36
C TYR A 11 10.74 27.89 19.01
N ASN A 12 10.79 27.62 20.32
CA ASN A 12 12.03 27.27 21.01
C ASN A 12 12.53 25.86 20.68
N VAL A 13 11.65 24.86 20.54
CA VAL A 13 12.01 23.50 20.09
C VAL A 13 12.57 23.53 18.66
N VAL A 14 11.91 24.27 17.75
CA VAL A 14 12.37 24.45 16.36
C VAL A 14 13.65 25.31 16.28
N ARG A 15 13.77 26.34 17.12
CA ARG A 15 14.96 27.21 17.26
C ARG A 15 16.17 26.42 17.76
N HIS A 16 15.98 25.47 18.68
CA HIS A 16 17.06 24.58 19.16
C HIS A 16 17.57 23.66 18.05
N LEU A 17 16.73 23.33 17.07
CA LEU A 17 17.08 22.39 16.01
C LEU A 17 17.83 23.01 14.84
N LYS A 18 17.70 24.32 14.52
CA LYS A 18 18.39 24.92 13.34
C LYS A 18 18.79 26.41 13.34
N GLY A 19 18.64 27.19 14.41
CA GLY A 19 19.16 28.57 14.40
C GLY A 19 18.57 29.50 13.31
N HIS A 20 17.39 29.19 12.77
CA HIS A 20 16.63 30.03 11.84
C HIS A 20 15.18 30.16 12.33
N SER A 21 14.56 31.33 12.09
CA SER A 21 13.14 31.56 12.38
C SER A 21 12.29 30.83 11.35
N LEU A 22 11.48 29.88 11.78
CA LEU A 22 10.40 29.31 10.96
C LEU A 22 9.06 29.84 11.51
N GLY A 23 8.19 30.24 10.59
CA GLY A 23 6.88 30.84 10.79
C GLY A 23 5.74 29.82 10.86
N THR A 24 4.74 29.97 9.98
CA THR A 24 3.42 29.30 10.01
C THR A 24 3.45 27.76 10.06
N VAL A 25 2.32 27.11 10.37
CA VAL A 25 2.22 25.62 10.36
C VAL A 25 2.68 25.04 9.03
N GLU A 26 2.34 25.68 7.90
CA GLU A 26 2.84 25.33 6.57
C GLU A 26 4.37 25.31 6.49
N GLU A 27 5.08 26.25 7.12
CA GLU A 27 6.55 26.32 7.10
C GLU A 27 7.19 25.20 7.91
N ILE A 28 6.54 24.76 8.99
CA ILE A 28 6.97 23.59 9.78
C ILE A 28 6.78 22.31 8.96
N VAL A 29 5.63 22.17 8.29
CA VAL A 29 5.34 21.03 7.41
C VAL A 29 6.35 20.97 6.26
N ASP A 30 6.61 22.10 5.60
CA ASP A 30 7.56 22.18 4.50
C ASP A 30 9.01 21.94 4.97
N PHE A 31 9.35 22.36 6.19
CA PHE A 31 10.61 22.02 6.82
C PHE A 31 10.80 20.50 6.95
N PHE A 32 9.83 19.78 7.53
CA PHE A 32 9.91 18.32 7.66
C PHE A 32 9.99 17.63 6.28
N ARG A 33 9.21 18.12 5.30
CA ARG A 33 9.28 17.64 3.91
C ARG A 33 10.65 17.87 3.25
N SER A 34 11.39 18.90 3.67
CA SER A 34 12.70 19.25 3.11
C SER A 34 13.87 18.40 3.63
N ILE A 35 13.68 17.64 4.72
CA ILE A 35 14.75 16.82 5.29
C ILE A 35 15.03 15.63 4.35
N PRO A 36 16.29 15.29 4.03
CA PRO A 36 16.61 14.07 3.27
C PRO A 36 16.17 12.79 4.02
N ARG A 37 15.52 11.83 3.33
CA ARG A 37 14.96 10.59 3.93
C ARG A 37 15.92 9.86 4.88
N ASN A 38 17.22 9.80 4.57
CA ASN A 38 18.23 9.15 5.40
C ASN A 38 18.57 9.86 6.73
N ARG A 39 18.03 11.07 6.96
CA ARG A 39 18.18 11.84 8.21
C ARG A 39 16.89 12.01 9.00
N HIS A 40 15.74 11.53 8.49
CA HIS A 40 14.44 11.63 9.17
C HIS A 40 14.47 10.93 10.52
N LEU A 41 14.89 9.66 10.54
CA LEU A 41 14.97 8.82 11.75
C LEU A 41 15.75 9.46 12.92
N GLN A 42 16.92 10.05 12.65
CA GLN A 42 17.77 10.63 13.71
C GLN A 42 17.20 11.92 14.31
N ILE A 43 16.44 12.68 13.52
CA ILE A 43 15.80 13.92 13.97
C ILE A 43 14.52 13.55 14.73
N GLU A 44 13.72 12.64 14.18
CA GLU A 44 12.51 12.10 14.80
C GLU A 44 12.76 11.52 16.19
N GLU A 45 13.76 10.64 16.34
CA GLU A 45 14.10 10.03 17.63
C GLU A 45 14.45 11.05 18.71
N ARG A 46 14.97 12.22 18.33
CA ARG A 46 15.33 13.29 19.26
C ARG A 46 14.14 14.16 19.65
N ILE A 47 13.21 14.42 18.73
CA ILE A 47 12.11 15.36 18.96
C ILE A 47 10.86 14.68 19.54
N ILE A 48 10.68 13.39 19.31
CA ILE A 48 9.48 12.66 19.73
C ILE A 48 9.24 12.75 21.25
N PRO A 49 10.26 12.58 22.13
CA PRO A 49 10.06 12.76 23.56
C PRO A 49 9.55 14.15 23.92
N ASP A 50 10.13 15.20 23.33
CA ASP A 50 9.73 16.59 23.59
C ASP A 50 8.29 16.86 23.09
N LEU A 51 7.92 16.29 21.93
CA LEU A 51 6.54 16.34 21.43
C LEU A 51 5.58 15.59 22.35
N HIS A 52 5.96 14.43 22.88
CA HIS A 52 5.12 13.70 23.83
C HIS A 52 4.94 14.46 25.14
N ASP A 53 5.93 15.22 25.62
CA ASP A 53 5.77 16.09 26.78
C ASP A 53 4.84 17.27 26.47
N ALA A 54 4.98 17.87 25.27
CA ALA A 54 4.16 18.99 24.81
C ALA A 54 2.67 18.64 24.59
N LEU A 55 2.34 17.36 24.44
CA LEU A 55 0.95 16.88 24.42
C LEU A 55 0.19 17.17 25.73
N PHE A 56 0.91 17.40 26.83
CA PHE A 56 0.34 17.75 28.14
C PHE A 56 0.45 19.24 28.45
N ASP A 57 0.75 20.09 27.46
CA ASP A 57 0.81 21.53 27.65
C ASP A 57 -0.55 22.10 28.10
N ARG A 58 -0.53 23.16 28.91
CA ARG A 58 -1.74 23.82 29.40
C ARG A 58 -2.51 24.49 28.27
N ASP A 59 -1.85 24.92 27.21
CA ASP A 59 -2.45 25.55 26.06
C ASP A 59 -2.94 24.53 25.03
N ALA A 60 -4.25 24.57 24.74
CA ALA A 60 -4.89 23.66 23.80
C ALA A 60 -4.38 23.81 22.35
N ALA A 61 -3.88 24.99 21.97
CA ALA A 61 -3.30 25.21 20.65
C ALA A 61 -1.97 24.47 20.47
N VAL A 62 -1.13 24.41 21.52
CA VAL A 62 0.09 23.58 21.52
C VAL A 62 -0.29 22.12 21.33
N ARG A 63 -1.22 21.63 22.17
CA ARG A 63 -1.64 20.23 22.12
C ARG A 63 -2.15 19.86 20.73
N LEU A 64 -2.98 20.70 20.11
CA LEU A 64 -3.49 20.48 18.76
C LEU A 64 -2.39 20.43 17.70
N ASN A 65 -1.46 21.39 17.71
CA ASN A 65 -0.34 21.42 16.78
C ASN A 65 0.57 20.19 16.95
N VAL A 66 0.83 19.78 18.19
CA VAL A 66 1.63 18.59 18.49
C VAL A 66 0.94 17.33 17.99
N VAL A 67 -0.38 17.21 18.16
CA VAL A 67 -1.17 16.10 17.59
C VAL A 67 -1.03 16.06 16.08
N GLU A 68 -1.12 17.21 15.40
CA GLU A 68 -0.93 17.30 13.94
C GLU A 68 0.49 16.94 13.50
N ILE A 69 1.51 17.39 14.24
CA ILE A 69 2.91 17.05 13.97
C ILE A 69 3.13 15.55 14.16
N LEU A 70 2.66 14.96 15.26
CA LEU A 70 2.78 13.52 15.50
C LEU A 70 2.02 12.71 14.45
N ALA A 71 0.87 13.18 13.99
CA ALA A 71 0.12 12.59 12.87
C ALA A 71 0.93 12.59 11.57
N LEU A 72 1.61 13.71 11.28
CA LEU A 72 2.43 13.87 10.09
C LEU A 72 3.70 13.01 10.14
N LEU A 73 4.29 12.84 11.34
CA LEU A 73 5.44 11.97 11.54
C LEU A 73 5.06 10.48 11.45
N GLY A 74 3.79 10.12 11.69
CA GLY A 74 3.30 8.75 11.48
C GLY A 74 3.93 7.70 12.41
N ARG A 75 4.53 8.09 13.53
CA ARG A 75 5.30 7.13 14.35
C ARG A 75 4.36 6.25 15.18
N VAL A 76 4.64 4.95 15.20
CA VAL A 76 3.82 3.95 15.90
C VAL A 76 3.86 4.17 17.41
N GLU A 77 4.99 4.64 17.92
CA GLU A 77 5.18 4.94 19.33
C GLU A 77 4.26 6.07 19.79
N SER A 78 3.88 6.98 18.90
CA SER A 78 3.00 8.11 19.17
C SER A 78 1.52 7.71 19.23
N VAL A 79 1.13 6.56 18.67
CA VAL A 79 -0.26 6.05 18.70
C VAL A 79 -0.76 5.90 20.13
N ARG A 80 0.05 5.31 21.02
CA ARG A 80 -0.35 5.06 22.41
C ARG A 80 -0.61 6.34 23.19
N PHE A 81 0.20 7.37 22.95
CA PHE A 81 0.03 8.69 23.57
C PHE A 81 -1.23 9.40 23.05
N LEU A 82 -1.47 9.33 21.74
CA LEU A 82 -2.68 9.88 21.13
C LEU A 82 -3.93 9.15 21.63
N GLU A 83 -3.91 7.82 21.78
CA GLU A 83 -5.00 7.02 22.34
C GLU A 83 -5.35 7.47 23.77
N GLN A 84 -4.35 7.67 24.63
CA GLN A 84 -4.55 8.18 25.99
C GLN A 84 -5.18 9.58 26.02
N LEU A 85 -4.84 10.44 25.05
CA LEU A 85 -5.45 11.77 24.90
C LEU A 85 -6.90 11.70 24.42
N SER A 86 -7.22 10.73 23.55
CA SER A 86 -8.59 10.52 23.08
C SER A 86 -9.55 10.09 24.20
N GLU A 87 -9.02 9.52 25.28
CA GLU A 87 -9.77 9.10 26.47
C GLU A 87 -9.90 10.20 27.53
N SER A 88 -9.24 11.36 27.36
CA SER A 88 -9.33 12.45 28.33
C SER A 88 -10.66 13.22 28.19
N GLU A 89 -11.37 13.40 29.29
CA GLU A 89 -12.71 14.04 29.37
C GLU A 89 -12.71 15.56 29.09
N ASP A 90 -11.71 16.10 28.39
CA ASP A 90 -11.62 17.53 28.05
C ASP A 90 -12.55 17.84 26.85
N GLU A 91 -13.86 17.72 27.09
CA GLU A 91 -14.98 17.85 26.13
C GLU A 91 -15.00 19.19 25.38
N GLY A 92 -14.24 20.19 25.86
CA GLY A 92 -14.23 21.55 25.33
C GLY A 92 -13.29 21.80 24.14
N THR A 93 -12.50 20.82 23.70
CA THR A 93 -11.45 21.05 22.69
C THR A 93 -11.63 20.21 21.42
N LEU A 94 -11.20 20.73 20.26
CA LEU A 94 -11.15 20.00 18.97
C LEU A 94 -10.16 18.82 18.97
N ILE A 95 -9.50 18.56 20.11
CA ILE A 95 -8.41 17.61 20.29
C ILE A 95 -8.87 16.18 20.00
N PRO A 96 -10.01 15.65 20.50
CA PRO A 96 -10.40 14.25 20.25
C PRO A 96 -10.59 13.93 18.75
N ALA A 97 -11.12 14.88 17.96
CA ALA A 97 -11.30 14.71 16.52
C ALA A 97 -9.96 14.75 15.77
N ALA A 98 -9.07 15.68 16.13
CA ALA A 98 -7.72 15.76 15.56
C ALA A 98 -6.87 14.55 15.94
N VAL A 99 -6.99 14.08 17.18
CA VAL A 99 -6.34 12.89 17.72
C VAL A 99 -6.84 11.64 17.03
N THR A 100 -8.15 11.48 16.79
CA THR A 100 -8.68 10.34 16.03
C THR A 100 -8.10 10.30 14.62
N LYS A 101 -8.06 11.45 13.94
CA LYS A 101 -7.44 11.59 12.61
C LYS A 101 -5.93 11.30 12.64
N ALA A 102 -5.25 11.70 13.70
CA ALA A 102 -3.82 11.46 13.92
C ALA A 102 -3.51 9.98 14.19
N ILE A 103 -4.32 9.33 15.02
CA ILE A 103 -4.25 7.89 15.30
C ILE A 103 -4.46 7.10 14.01
N ASP A 104 -5.43 7.47 13.19
CA ASP A 104 -5.64 6.84 11.88
C ASP A 104 -4.41 7.05 10.98
N GLY A 105 -3.80 8.24 10.98
CA GLY A 105 -2.53 8.50 10.28
C GLY A 105 -1.38 7.60 10.76
N CYS A 106 -1.14 7.53 12.08
CA CYS A 106 -0.05 6.77 12.68
C CYS A 106 -0.27 5.25 12.62
N ARG A 107 -1.50 4.76 12.81
CA ARG A 107 -1.85 3.34 12.58
C ARG A 107 -1.66 2.96 11.13
N ASN A 108 -1.92 3.87 10.21
CA ASN A 108 -1.56 3.70 8.80
C ASN A 108 -0.07 3.86 8.54
N ALA A 109 0.75 4.34 9.46
CA ALA A 109 2.20 4.44 9.28
C ALA A 109 3.00 3.28 9.93
N LYS A 110 2.35 2.39 10.72
CA LYS A 110 2.77 0.96 10.79
C LYS A 110 2.93 0.34 9.40
N SER A 111 2.22 0.87 8.41
CA SER A 111 2.39 0.43 7.05
C SER A 111 3.63 0.97 6.36
N GLU A 112 4.44 1.88 6.93
CA GLU A 112 5.69 2.30 6.28
C GLU A 112 6.76 1.18 6.31
N ASP A 113 6.86 0.43 7.41
CA ASP A 113 7.67 -0.80 7.50
C ASP A 113 7.11 -1.90 6.57
N ILE A 114 5.79 -2.10 6.57
CA ILE A 114 5.13 -3.05 5.64
C ILE A 114 5.32 -2.60 4.19
N ARG A 115 5.23 -1.31 3.88
CA ARG A 115 5.39 -0.70 2.54
C ARG A 115 6.82 -0.88 2.05
N ASN A 116 7.81 -0.73 2.92
CA ASN A 116 9.22 -1.00 2.60
C ASN A 116 9.48 -2.49 2.30
N GLN A 117 8.62 -3.40 2.78
CA GLN A 117 8.67 -4.83 2.46
C GLN A 117 7.87 -5.21 1.21
N LEU A 118 7.03 -4.32 0.68
CA LEU A 118 6.20 -4.63 -0.50
C LEU A 118 7.01 -4.93 -1.78
N PRO A 119 8.14 -4.25 -2.07
CA PRO A 119 9.03 -4.67 -3.17
C PRO A 119 9.55 -6.11 -2.99
N ALA A 120 10.01 -6.47 -1.79
CA ALA A 120 10.47 -7.82 -1.49
C ALA A 120 9.33 -8.86 -1.62
N ALA A 121 8.10 -8.50 -1.24
CA ALA A 121 6.94 -9.36 -1.44
C ALA A 121 6.68 -9.64 -2.94
N ARG A 122 6.84 -8.65 -3.82
CA ARG A 122 6.73 -8.85 -5.28
C ARG A 122 7.78 -9.84 -5.79
N GLU A 123 9.03 -9.69 -5.35
CA GLU A 123 10.14 -10.57 -5.74
C GLU A 123 9.88 -12.02 -5.31
N ILE A 124 9.48 -12.23 -4.05
CA ILE A 124 9.16 -13.55 -3.50
C ILE A 124 8.02 -14.21 -4.30
N LEU A 125 6.93 -13.47 -4.55
CA LEU A 125 5.79 -14.01 -5.29
C LEU A 125 6.13 -14.35 -6.75
N ASN A 126 7.00 -13.57 -7.39
CA ASN A 126 7.50 -13.89 -8.74
C ASN A 126 8.40 -15.12 -8.72
N ALA A 127 9.27 -15.25 -7.71
CA ALA A 127 10.10 -16.44 -7.52
C ALA A 127 9.22 -17.69 -7.35
N ASP A 128 8.13 -17.61 -6.58
CA ASP A 128 7.15 -18.70 -6.44
C ASP A 128 6.52 -19.11 -7.77
N VAL A 129 6.21 -18.14 -8.64
CA VAL A 129 5.67 -18.44 -9.99
C VAL A 129 6.71 -19.19 -10.82
N VAL A 130 7.96 -18.71 -10.84
CA VAL A 130 9.07 -19.34 -11.57
C VAL A 130 9.32 -20.76 -11.06
N ASP A 131 9.40 -20.94 -9.75
CA ASP A 131 9.59 -22.25 -9.12
C ASP A 131 8.43 -23.23 -9.44
N CYS A 132 7.19 -22.74 -9.39
CA CYS A 132 6.04 -23.55 -9.78
C CYS A 132 6.08 -23.94 -11.26
N LEU A 133 6.51 -23.03 -12.14
CA LEU A 133 6.67 -23.30 -13.56
C LEU A 133 7.77 -24.34 -13.82
N ILE A 134 8.94 -24.20 -13.19
CA ILE A 134 10.05 -25.17 -13.30
C ILE A 134 9.57 -26.56 -12.86
N ARG A 135 8.89 -26.65 -11.72
CA ARG A 135 8.34 -27.94 -11.23
C ARG A 135 7.31 -28.53 -12.20
N LEU A 136 6.45 -27.69 -12.78
CA LEU A 136 5.47 -28.11 -13.77
C LEU A 136 6.11 -28.62 -15.07
N LYS A 137 7.17 -27.97 -15.56
CA LYS A 137 7.89 -28.42 -16.77
C LYS A 137 8.67 -29.71 -16.53
N ARG A 138 9.26 -29.88 -15.35
CA ARG A 138 9.95 -31.13 -14.97
C ARG A 138 8.99 -32.30 -14.84
N THR A 139 7.85 -32.09 -14.19
CA THR A 139 6.84 -33.12 -13.96
C THR A 139 5.45 -32.53 -14.18
N ASP A 140 4.81 -32.87 -15.29
CA ASP A 140 3.45 -32.40 -15.57
C ASP A 140 2.40 -33.20 -14.76
N SER A 141 2.14 -32.77 -13.53
CA SER A 141 1.15 -33.38 -12.62
C SER A 141 0.03 -32.40 -12.26
N GLN A 142 -1.13 -32.94 -11.87
CA GLN A 142 -2.27 -32.12 -11.43
C GLN A 142 -1.96 -31.24 -10.21
N VAL A 143 -1.05 -31.68 -9.33
CA VAL A 143 -0.58 -30.87 -8.19
C VAL A 143 0.21 -29.67 -8.70
N HIS A 144 1.14 -29.88 -9.62
CA HIS A 144 1.97 -28.80 -10.17
C HIS A 144 1.15 -27.81 -11.00
N ARG A 145 0.17 -28.29 -11.77
CA ARG A 145 -0.77 -27.43 -12.50
C ARG A 145 -1.55 -26.49 -11.59
N ARG A 146 -2.16 -27.01 -10.51
CA ARG A 146 -2.90 -26.19 -9.55
C ARG A 146 -2.00 -25.20 -8.81
N ASN A 147 -0.79 -25.63 -8.44
CA ASN A 147 0.15 -24.75 -7.74
C ASN A 147 0.62 -23.60 -8.63
N PHE A 148 0.87 -23.86 -9.92
CA PHE A 148 1.20 -22.81 -10.88
C PHE A 148 0.08 -21.77 -11.00
N VAL A 149 -1.17 -22.19 -11.16
CA VAL A 149 -2.33 -21.27 -11.20
C VAL A 149 -2.43 -20.44 -9.92
N ARG A 150 -2.27 -21.06 -8.75
CA ARG A 150 -2.34 -20.37 -7.45
C ARG A 150 -1.20 -19.35 -7.29
N ALA A 151 0.03 -19.72 -7.63
CA ALA A 151 1.18 -18.84 -7.56
C ALA A 151 1.00 -17.61 -8.46
N VAL A 152 0.53 -17.81 -9.70
CA VAL A 152 0.27 -16.71 -10.64
C VAL A 152 -0.74 -15.71 -10.07
N PHE A 153 -1.85 -16.18 -9.51
CA PHE A 153 -2.85 -15.27 -8.95
C PHE A 153 -2.41 -14.63 -7.63
N ALA A 154 -1.62 -15.32 -6.80
CA ALA A 154 -1.00 -14.73 -5.63
C ALA A 154 -0.05 -13.57 -6.02
N ALA A 155 0.77 -13.77 -7.06
CA ALA A 155 1.64 -12.73 -7.60
C ALA A 155 0.83 -11.54 -8.15
N ILE A 156 -0.20 -11.79 -8.97
CA ILE A 156 -1.07 -10.73 -9.51
C ILE A 156 -1.72 -9.92 -8.39
N GLU A 157 -2.32 -10.58 -7.40
CA GLU A 157 -3.01 -9.92 -6.28
C GLU A 157 -2.00 -9.15 -5.40
N GLY A 158 -0.81 -9.70 -5.17
CA GLY A 158 0.28 -9.03 -4.48
C GLY A 158 0.74 -7.76 -5.22
N PHE A 159 0.99 -7.84 -6.53
CA PHE A 159 1.38 -6.69 -7.35
C PHE A 159 0.35 -5.57 -7.31
N VAL A 160 -0.93 -5.91 -7.47
CA VAL A 160 -2.04 -4.97 -7.35
C VAL A 160 -2.05 -4.31 -5.98
N SER A 161 -1.86 -5.08 -4.90
CA SER A 161 -1.79 -4.54 -3.53
C SER A 161 -0.67 -3.51 -3.38
N VAL A 162 0.53 -3.79 -3.90
CA VAL A 162 1.64 -2.82 -3.85
C VAL A 162 1.33 -1.56 -4.65
N MET A 163 0.74 -1.69 -5.84
CA MET A 163 0.34 -0.51 -6.63
C MET A 163 -0.71 0.34 -5.89
N LYS A 164 -1.64 -0.27 -5.15
CA LYS A 164 -2.57 0.48 -4.29
C LYS A 164 -1.84 1.26 -3.20
N ALA A 165 -0.87 0.63 -2.53
CA ALA A 165 -0.10 1.26 -1.48
C ALA A 165 0.68 2.48 -2.00
N GLU A 166 1.26 2.37 -3.19
CA GLU A 166 1.95 3.48 -3.87
C GLU A 166 1.00 4.63 -4.18
N ILE A 167 -0.19 4.34 -4.75
CA ILE A 167 -1.21 5.37 -5.02
C ILE A 167 -1.64 6.08 -3.72
N ILE A 168 -1.84 5.32 -2.64
CA ILE A 168 -2.18 5.86 -1.31
C ILE A 168 -1.06 6.78 -0.81
N GLU A 169 0.21 6.37 -0.94
CA GLU A 169 1.37 7.16 -0.54
C GLU A 169 1.42 8.50 -1.31
N GLN A 170 1.27 8.48 -2.64
CA GLN A 170 1.25 9.71 -3.44
C GLN A 170 0.11 10.65 -3.01
N SER A 171 -1.04 10.07 -2.60
CA SER A 171 -2.16 10.85 -2.12
C SER A 171 -1.89 11.49 -0.75
N TYR A 172 -1.31 10.75 0.19
CA TYR A 172 -0.92 11.29 1.50
C TYR A 172 0.19 12.34 1.40
N ALA A 173 1.10 12.18 0.43
CA ALA A 173 2.13 13.19 0.12
C ALA A 173 1.56 14.47 -0.52
N GLY A 174 0.24 14.55 -0.76
CA GLY A 174 -0.42 15.70 -1.38
C GLY A 174 -0.15 15.85 -2.88
N ARG A 175 0.47 14.85 -3.51
CA ARG A 175 0.80 14.87 -4.95
C ARG A 175 -0.38 14.48 -5.82
N PHE A 176 -1.35 13.75 -5.26
CA PHE A 176 -2.54 13.31 -5.98
C PHE A 176 -3.80 13.34 -5.10
N ALA A 177 -4.90 13.91 -5.60
CA ALA A 177 -6.17 13.95 -4.87
C ALA A 177 -7.03 12.73 -5.20
N LEU A 178 -7.30 11.88 -4.21
CA LEU A 178 -8.26 10.77 -4.33
C LEU A 178 -9.66 11.22 -3.92
N SER A 179 -10.68 10.79 -4.66
CA SER A 179 -12.06 10.88 -4.19
C SER A 179 -12.28 9.95 -2.98
N ARG A 180 -13.31 10.24 -2.17
CA ARG A 180 -13.69 9.38 -1.02
C ARG A 180 -13.97 7.94 -1.46
N SER A 181 -14.63 7.76 -2.60
CA SER A 181 -14.93 6.44 -3.18
C SER A 181 -13.67 5.70 -3.63
N GLU A 182 -12.71 6.38 -4.25
CA GLU A 182 -11.46 5.74 -4.67
C GLU A 182 -10.63 5.32 -3.46
N LYS A 183 -10.56 6.17 -2.43
CA LYS A 183 -9.88 5.84 -1.18
C LYS A 183 -10.48 4.60 -0.51
N ALA A 184 -11.81 4.51 -0.43
CA ALA A 184 -12.48 3.34 0.13
C ALA A 184 -12.17 2.05 -0.65
N VAL A 185 -12.15 2.10 -1.98
CA VAL A 185 -11.80 0.95 -2.83
C VAL A 185 -10.32 0.55 -2.68
N LEU A 186 -9.41 1.52 -2.56
CA LEU A 186 -7.99 1.26 -2.33
C LEU A 186 -7.73 0.62 -0.97
N LEU A 187 -8.44 1.06 0.07
CA LEU A 187 -8.37 0.51 1.43
C LEU A 187 -9.16 -0.80 1.60
N GLU A 188 -9.91 -1.21 0.58
CA GLU A 188 -10.79 -2.39 0.63
C GLU A 188 -11.82 -2.30 1.78
N GLU A 189 -12.39 -1.11 1.94
CA GLU A 189 -13.39 -0.78 2.97
C GLU A 189 -14.78 -0.58 2.36
N ALA A 190 -15.81 -1.06 3.07
CA ALA A 190 -17.19 -0.69 2.84
C ALA A 190 -17.78 -0.10 4.12
N TYR A 191 -18.60 0.93 3.96
CA TYR A 191 -19.33 1.58 5.05
C TYR A 191 -20.75 1.02 5.12
N ASP A 192 -21.21 0.73 6.32
CA ASP A 192 -22.53 0.18 6.61
C ASP A 192 -23.07 0.78 7.92
N LEU A 193 -24.34 0.55 8.22
CA LEU A 193 -24.92 0.86 9.53
C LEU A 193 -25.01 -0.42 10.36
N ASN A 194 -24.79 -0.31 11.67
CA ASN A 194 -25.09 -1.39 12.61
C ASN A 194 -26.55 -1.29 13.11
N ASP A 195 -26.97 -2.25 13.94
CA ASP A 195 -28.34 -2.33 14.46
C ASP A 195 -28.73 -1.12 15.35
N THR A 196 -27.76 -0.32 15.80
CA THR A 196 -27.99 0.91 16.57
C THR A 196 -27.98 2.17 15.70
N GLY A 197 -27.89 2.02 14.37
CA GLY A 197 -27.88 3.14 13.42
C GLY A 197 -26.54 3.87 13.31
N ASN A 198 -25.47 3.32 13.90
CA ASN A 198 -24.13 3.91 13.83
C ASN A 198 -23.35 3.39 12.63
N ALA A 199 -22.52 4.25 12.03
CA ALA A 199 -21.64 3.88 10.94
C ALA A 199 -20.57 2.88 11.41
N ARG A 200 -20.35 1.84 10.61
CA ARG A 200 -19.27 0.87 10.79
C ARG A 200 -18.53 0.63 9.49
N VAL A 201 -17.25 0.29 9.60
CA VAL A 201 -16.41 -0.15 8.48
C VAL A 201 -16.37 -1.68 8.48
N ARG A 202 -16.52 -2.28 7.31
CA ARG A 202 -16.33 -3.72 7.11
C ARG A 202 -15.40 -4.00 5.93
N PRO A 203 -14.68 -5.12 5.93
CA PRO A 203 -13.89 -5.53 4.77
C PRO A 203 -14.74 -5.62 3.51
N PHE A 204 -14.22 -5.11 2.39
CA PHE A 204 -14.85 -5.12 1.09
C PHE A 204 -14.03 -5.93 0.09
N PHE A 205 -14.48 -7.15 -0.18
CA PHE A 205 -13.83 -8.02 -1.15
C PHE A 205 -14.11 -7.55 -2.58
N LEU A 206 -13.07 -7.15 -3.29
CA LEU A 206 -13.13 -6.72 -4.69
C LEU A 206 -12.89 -7.92 -5.63
N PRO A 207 -13.76 -8.14 -6.64
CA PRO A 207 -13.48 -9.12 -7.68
C PRO A 207 -12.15 -8.82 -8.39
N THR A 208 -11.23 -9.79 -8.44
CA THR A 208 -9.84 -9.60 -8.91
C THR A 208 -9.75 -8.87 -10.26
N ALA A 209 -10.57 -9.24 -11.26
CA ALA A 209 -10.58 -8.57 -12.56
C ALA A 209 -10.98 -7.09 -12.50
N LYS A 210 -11.96 -6.74 -11.64
CA LYS A 210 -12.36 -5.34 -11.44
C LYS A 210 -11.26 -4.58 -10.68
N ASN A 211 -10.63 -5.23 -9.70
CA ASN A 211 -9.55 -4.67 -8.91
C ASN A 211 -8.33 -4.31 -9.77
N VAL A 212 -7.86 -5.26 -10.61
CA VAL A 212 -6.76 -5.02 -11.57
C VAL A 212 -7.07 -3.82 -12.47
N ARG A 213 -8.26 -3.79 -13.08
CA ARG A 213 -8.65 -2.72 -14.01
C ARG A 213 -8.75 -1.35 -13.32
N PHE A 214 -9.29 -1.32 -12.11
CA PHE A 214 -9.37 -0.11 -11.29
C PHE A 214 -7.98 0.42 -10.93
N VAL A 215 -7.11 -0.44 -10.39
CA VAL A 215 -5.78 -0.04 -9.93
C VAL A 215 -4.91 0.38 -11.10
N PHE A 216 -4.93 -0.31 -12.23
CA PHE A 216 -4.17 0.10 -13.42
C PHE A 216 -4.60 1.46 -13.95
N ALA A 217 -5.92 1.72 -14.05
CA ALA A 217 -6.43 3.02 -14.50
C ALA A 217 -6.05 4.15 -13.53
N LEU A 218 -6.14 3.89 -12.23
CA LEU A 218 -5.81 4.86 -11.20
C LEU A 218 -4.30 5.14 -11.13
N PHE A 219 -3.48 4.10 -11.26
CA PHE A 219 -2.02 4.20 -11.33
C PHE A 219 -1.59 5.02 -12.55
N ALA A 220 -2.12 4.71 -13.74
CA ALA A 220 -1.85 5.48 -14.96
C ALA A 220 -2.17 6.97 -14.77
N ARG A 221 -3.29 7.27 -14.11
CA ARG A 221 -3.71 8.64 -13.81
C ARG A 221 -2.78 9.34 -12.81
N VAL A 222 -2.36 8.65 -11.75
CA VAL A 222 -1.47 9.20 -10.70
C VAL A 222 -0.09 9.52 -11.25
N HIS A 223 0.39 8.74 -12.22
CA HIS A 223 1.70 8.91 -12.85
C HIS A 223 1.63 9.63 -14.21
N GLU A 224 0.48 10.24 -14.56
CA GLU A 224 0.27 11.00 -15.80
C GLU A 224 0.66 10.24 -17.09
N LEU A 225 0.41 8.93 -17.10
CA LEU A 225 0.78 8.07 -18.22
C LEU A 225 -0.23 8.19 -19.36
N SER A 226 0.28 8.28 -20.58
CA SER A 226 -0.54 8.35 -21.79
C SER A 226 -1.09 7.00 -22.24
N THR A 227 -0.59 5.90 -21.67
CA THR A 227 -0.95 4.53 -22.01
C THR A 227 -1.79 3.88 -20.92
N ASN A 228 -2.70 3.00 -21.35
CA ASN A 228 -3.47 2.13 -20.47
C ASN A 228 -3.26 0.68 -20.88
N ALA A 229 -3.49 -0.25 -19.96
CA ALA A 229 -3.48 -1.67 -20.29
C ALA A 229 -4.54 -2.01 -21.36
N ASP A 230 -4.18 -2.89 -22.30
CA ASP A 230 -5.12 -3.37 -23.33
C ASP A 230 -6.06 -4.44 -22.74
N TYR A 231 -7.33 -4.07 -22.58
CA TYR A 231 -8.41 -4.95 -22.12
C TYR A 231 -9.23 -5.57 -23.26
N SER A 232 -8.87 -5.29 -24.51
CA SER A 232 -9.56 -5.82 -25.70
C SER A 232 -8.81 -7.00 -26.34
N GLY A 233 -7.50 -7.09 -26.10
CA GLY A 233 -6.63 -8.11 -26.67
C GLY A 233 -6.75 -9.50 -26.06
N HIS A 234 -6.02 -10.43 -26.68
CA HIS A 234 -5.98 -11.84 -26.30
C HIS A 234 -5.48 -12.05 -24.87
N GLY A 235 -4.53 -11.24 -24.41
CA GLY A 235 -3.97 -11.33 -23.06
C GLY A 235 -5.02 -11.16 -21.96
N TRP A 236 -5.88 -10.14 -22.05
CA TRP A 236 -6.97 -9.95 -21.10
C TRP A 236 -8.02 -11.06 -21.16
N LYS A 237 -8.30 -11.57 -22.36
CA LYS A 237 -9.18 -12.74 -22.51
C LYS A 237 -8.61 -13.96 -21.78
N SER A 238 -7.32 -14.24 -21.96
CA SER A 238 -6.63 -15.33 -21.26
C SER A 238 -6.59 -15.10 -19.75
N PHE A 239 -6.42 -13.85 -19.29
CA PHE A 239 -6.54 -13.48 -17.88
C PHE A 239 -7.90 -13.85 -17.29
N ARG A 240 -9.00 -13.52 -17.97
CA ARG A 240 -10.34 -13.89 -17.49
C ARG A 240 -10.55 -15.40 -17.45
N GLN A 241 -10.07 -16.12 -18.46
CA GLN A 241 -10.16 -17.58 -18.49
C GLN A 241 -9.35 -18.22 -17.35
N ALA A 242 -8.11 -17.75 -17.12
CA ALA A 242 -7.29 -18.22 -16.01
C ALA A 242 -7.92 -17.91 -14.64
N LEU A 243 -8.61 -16.78 -14.51
CA LEU A 243 -9.33 -16.41 -13.29
C LEU A 243 -10.48 -17.38 -12.98
N ASP A 244 -11.20 -17.82 -14.02
CA ASP A 244 -12.24 -18.85 -13.86
C ASP A 244 -11.64 -20.18 -13.37
N VAL A 245 -10.47 -20.56 -13.90
CA VAL A 245 -9.72 -21.74 -13.41
C VAL A 245 -9.34 -21.57 -11.95
N ARG A 246 -8.76 -20.43 -11.57
CA ARG A 246 -8.38 -20.13 -10.18
C ARG A 246 -9.59 -20.26 -9.24
N ASN A 247 -10.69 -19.60 -9.57
CA ASN A 247 -11.91 -19.63 -8.76
C ASN A 247 -12.43 -21.07 -8.59
N ARG A 248 -12.42 -21.86 -9.68
CA ARG A 248 -12.84 -23.26 -9.66
C ARG A 248 -11.96 -24.12 -8.75
N ILE A 249 -10.62 -23.98 -8.79
CA ILE A 249 -9.69 -24.80 -7.98
C ILE A 249 -9.52 -24.31 -6.53
N THR A 250 -9.94 -23.09 -6.20
CA THR A 250 -9.91 -22.56 -4.81
C THR A 250 -11.25 -22.72 -4.10
N HIS A 251 -12.36 -22.85 -4.84
CA HIS A 251 -13.69 -23.08 -4.29
C HIS A 251 -14.37 -24.29 -4.99
N PRO A 252 -13.76 -25.49 -4.93
CA PRO A 252 -14.28 -26.66 -5.63
C PRO A 252 -15.62 -27.10 -5.04
N LYS A 253 -16.57 -27.42 -5.92
CA LYS A 253 -17.87 -28.02 -5.55
C LYS A 253 -17.87 -29.53 -5.81
N ALA A 254 -16.96 -30.00 -6.65
CA ALA A 254 -16.74 -31.42 -6.94
C ALA A 254 -15.24 -31.72 -7.13
N SER A 255 -14.85 -32.99 -7.05
CA SER A 255 -13.47 -33.42 -7.29
C SER A 255 -13.00 -33.09 -8.72
N ALA A 256 -13.90 -33.10 -9.70
CA ALA A 256 -13.62 -32.71 -11.08
C ALA A 256 -13.14 -31.26 -11.20
N ASP A 257 -13.58 -30.37 -10.28
CA ASP A 257 -13.16 -28.97 -10.24
C ASP A 257 -11.67 -28.80 -9.89
N LEU A 258 -11.01 -29.85 -9.39
CA LEU A 258 -9.58 -29.83 -9.10
C LEU A 258 -8.71 -30.26 -10.30
N SER A 259 -9.33 -30.67 -11.40
CA SER A 259 -8.62 -31.01 -12.64
C SER A 259 -8.29 -29.75 -13.43
N VAL A 260 -7.02 -29.58 -13.79
CA VAL A 260 -6.54 -28.48 -14.64
C VAL A 260 -6.00 -29.10 -15.92
N SER A 261 -6.53 -28.68 -17.05
CA SER A 261 -6.14 -29.11 -18.39
C SER A 261 -4.86 -28.41 -18.87
N LYS A 262 -4.24 -28.94 -19.93
CA LYS A 262 -3.06 -28.30 -20.54
C LYS A 262 -3.38 -26.93 -21.14
N SER A 263 -4.56 -26.77 -21.76
CA SER A 263 -5.02 -25.49 -22.30
C SER A 263 -5.21 -24.44 -21.21
N GLU A 264 -5.67 -24.84 -20.02
CA GLU A 264 -5.83 -23.92 -18.89
C GLU A 264 -4.47 -23.42 -18.36
N ILE A 265 -3.43 -24.25 -18.41
CA ILE A 265 -2.05 -23.80 -18.14
C ILE A 265 -1.59 -22.77 -19.16
N VAL A 266 -1.85 -23.00 -20.46
CA VAL A 266 -1.52 -22.02 -21.51
C VAL A 266 -2.23 -20.68 -21.28
N PHE A 267 -3.53 -20.70 -20.91
CA PHE A 267 -4.24 -19.47 -20.56
C PHE A 267 -3.62 -18.77 -19.35
N THR A 268 -3.15 -19.54 -18.36
CA THR A 268 -2.52 -19.02 -17.14
C THR A 268 -1.16 -18.38 -17.43
N GLU A 269 -0.32 -19.02 -18.26
CA GLU A 269 0.95 -18.44 -18.72
C GLU A 269 0.69 -17.12 -19.48
N GLN A 270 -0.25 -17.11 -20.42
CA GLN A 270 -0.60 -15.91 -21.21
C GLN A 270 -1.20 -14.80 -20.35
N ALA A 271 -2.03 -15.14 -19.35
CA ALA A 271 -2.60 -14.19 -18.41
C ALA A 271 -1.51 -13.44 -17.63
N TYR A 272 -0.51 -14.18 -17.16
CA TYR A 272 0.57 -13.62 -16.36
C TYR A 272 1.52 -12.76 -17.21
N VAL A 273 1.86 -13.21 -18.43
CA VAL A 273 2.64 -12.41 -19.39
C VAL A 273 1.91 -11.09 -19.68
N TRP A 274 0.63 -11.13 -20.01
CA TRP A 274 -0.17 -9.91 -20.23
C TRP A 274 -0.18 -8.99 -19.00
N PHE A 275 -0.33 -9.55 -17.80
CA PHE A 275 -0.35 -8.76 -16.57
C PHE A 275 0.98 -8.04 -16.33
N LEU A 276 2.10 -8.73 -16.56
CA LEU A 276 3.43 -8.15 -16.44
C LEU A 276 3.66 -7.08 -17.51
N ASP A 277 3.34 -7.35 -18.77
CA ASP A 277 3.45 -6.39 -19.86
C ASP A 277 2.63 -5.12 -19.59
N ALA A 278 1.41 -5.28 -19.08
CA ALA A 278 0.55 -4.18 -18.67
C ALA A 278 1.16 -3.40 -17.49
N THR A 279 1.68 -4.08 -16.48
CA THR A 279 2.33 -3.46 -15.32
C THR A 279 3.56 -2.66 -15.74
N PHE A 280 4.42 -3.19 -16.60
CA PHE A 280 5.64 -2.52 -17.05
C PHE A 280 5.42 -1.43 -18.08
N SER A 281 4.36 -1.54 -18.88
CA SER A 281 3.93 -0.43 -19.74
C SER A 281 3.48 0.77 -18.90
N LEU A 282 3.05 0.54 -17.66
CA LEU A 282 2.67 1.55 -16.68
C LEU A 282 3.82 1.94 -15.72
N ASN A 283 4.92 1.20 -15.68
CA ASN A 283 6.08 1.51 -14.84
C ASN A 283 7.38 1.11 -15.58
N PRO A 284 7.91 2.00 -16.44
CA PRO A 284 9.07 1.70 -17.28
C PRO A 284 10.35 1.48 -16.47
N ASP A 285 10.46 2.00 -15.24
CA ASP A 285 11.64 1.81 -14.38
C ASP A 285 11.77 0.36 -13.86
N GLY A 286 10.72 -0.46 -13.96
CA GLY A 286 10.75 -1.88 -13.55
C GLY A 286 11.07 -2.90 -14.67
N LYS A 287 11.30 -2.43 -15.91
CA LYS A 287 11.25 -3.29 -17.12
C LYS A 287 12.46 -4.23 -17.29
N ASP A 288 13.60 -3.88 -16.69
CA ASP A 288 14.87 -4.60 -16.89
C ASP A 288 15.01 -5.87 -16.03
N GLU A 289 14.29 -5.95 -14.90
CA GLU A 289 14.52 -7.00 -13.89
C GLU A 289 13.79 -8.33 -14.22
N ILE A 290 12.56 -8.27 -14.75
CA ILE A 290 11.74 -9.46 -15.04
C ILE A 290 11.95 -10.01 -16.44
N SER A 291 12.33 -9.16 -17.40
CA SER A 291 12.76 -9.60 -18.73
C SER A 291 13.94 -10.58 -18.62
N GLY A 292 14.83 -10.38 -17.64
CA GLY A 292 15.88 -11.34 -17.27
C GLY A 292 15.34 -12.68 -16.76
N LEU A 293 14.35 -12.67 -15.86
CA LEU A 293 13.76 -13.87 -15.25
C LEU A 293 13.00 -14.75 -16.25
N PHE A 294 12.18 -14.18 -17.13
CA PHE A 294 11.48 -14.95 -18.17
C PHE A 294 12.42 -15.45 -19.26
N ASN A 295 13.45 -14.67 -19.60
CA ASN A 295 14.47 -15.13 -20.54
C ASN A 295 15.31 -16.25 -19.92
N GLN A 296 15.63 -16.22 -18.63
CA GLN A 296 16.27 -17.33 -17.92
C GLN A 296 15.37 -18.57 -17.87
N ALA A 297 14.08 -18.43 -17.56
CA ALA A 297 13.14 -19.55 -17.55
C ALA A 297 12.94 -20.17 -18.95
N ARG A 298 12.94 -19.34 -20.02
CA ARG A 298 12.90 -19.79 -21.41
C ARG A 298 14.22 -20.44 -21.86
N GLN A 299 15.37 -19.89 -21.45
CA GLN A 299 16.70 -20.47 -21.73
C GLN A 299 16.89 -21.81 -21.03
N PHE A 300 16.33 -21.99 -19.83
CA PHE A 300 16.36 -23.29 -19.13
C PHE A 300 15.66 -24.40 -19.93
N ASN A 301 14.61 -24.09 -20.71
CA ASN A 301 13.96 -25.07 -21.60
C ASN A 301 14.86 -25.48 -22.79
N GLN A 302 15.77 -24.63 -23.25
CA GLN A 302 16.69 -24.99 -24.34
C GLN A 302 17.81 -25.93 -23.88
N ILE A 303 18.09 -26.01 -22.57
CA ILE A 303 19.15 -26.85 -21.99
C ILE A 303 18.63 -28.25 -21.60
N VAL A 304 17.32 -28.39 -21.34
CA VAL A 304 16.71 -29.66 -20.89
C VAL A 304 16.19 -30.51 -22.07
N GLU A 305 16.17 -29.96 -23.29
CA GLU A 305 15.87 -30.72 -24.52
C GLU A 305 17.11 -31.38 -25.19
N VAL A 306 18.25 -31.44 -24.49
CA VAL A 306 19.47 -32.17 -24.91
C VAL A 306 19.70 -33.42 -24.07
#